data_AF-A0A9X2HQB2-F1
#
_entry.id   AF-A0A9X2HQB2-F1
#
_cell.length_a   1.000
_cell.length_b   1.000
_cell.length_c   1.000
_cell.angle_alpha   90.00
_cell.angle_beta   90.00
_cell.angle_gamma   90.00
#
_symmetry.space_group_name_H-M   'P 1'
#
loop_
_entity.id
_entity.type
_entity.pdbx_description
1 polymer ?
#
loop_
_entity_poly.entity_id
_entity_poly.type
_entity_poly.pdbx_seq_one_letter_code
_entity_poly.pdbx_strand_id
1 'polypeptide(L)'
;MYHEWAVQRSICHGILQGRAEAVFSTYTVDAIDQSAYRRMADDALTVVIRRRSAAKRYFRIRIKNPIWIGIAFATTFGALAFAAAVVLARWIDLANAQTYPIVGAMAGFCAIGVAAIGWGVSGWITHRTARSKLTMDVVAARFAQPAFNDALTAFNTIRREHHHVTSALVDHLAASPDENDRKALQGLRYLLNYFEFIAVGVTEGELDERIVAQTLRGNITYVYDTTALYILDLQAKNPRTLEHFTALRRHYREP
;
A
#
# COMPACT_ATOMS: atom_id res chain seq x y z
N MET A 1 -21.28 13.02 31.43
CA MET A 1 -20.32 13.03 32.58
C MET A 1 -19.16 12.14 32.16
N TYR A 2 -17.90 12.62 32.13
CA TYR A 2 -16.81 11.79 31.62
C TYR A 2 -16.42 10.74 32.66
N HIS A 3 -16.76 9.46 32.42
CA HIS A 3 -16.21 8.36 33.21
C HIS A 3 -14.70 8.31 33.05
N GLU A 4 -14.00 7.88 34.10
CA GLU A 4 -12.57 7.61 34.03
C GLU A 4 -12.27 6.59 32.91
N TRP A 5 -11.12 6.74 32.26
CA TRP A 5 -10.72 5.92 31.11
C TRP A 5 -10.78 4.41 31.40
N ALA A 6 -10.48 3.99 32.63
CA ALA A 6 -10.56 2.58 33.04
C ALA A 6 -12.00 2.04 32.95
N VAL A 7 -12.98 2.84 33.37
CA VAL A 7 -14.40 2.51 33.31
C VAL A 7 -14.88 2.48 31.86
N GLN A 8 -14.52 3.48 31.05
CA GLN A 8 -14.85 3.51 29.62
C GLN A 8 -14.33 2.27 28.89
N ARG A 9 -13.10 1.84 29.21
CA ARG A 9 -12.50 0.64 28.63
C ARG A 9 -13.24 -0.63 29.05
N SER A 10 -13.63 -0.75 30.32
CA SER A 10 -14.44 -1.88 30.80
C SER A 10 -15.79 -1.93 30.11
N ILE A 11 -16.43 -0.77 29.90
CA ILE A 11 -17.72 -0.66 29.19
C ILE A 11 -17.57 -1.13 27.75
N CYS A 12 -16.61 -0.59 27.00
CA CYS A 12 -16.39 -0.98 25.60
C CYS A 12 -16.06 -2.48 25.47
N HIS A 13 -15.24 -3.03 26.38
CA HIS A 13 -14.92 -4.45 26.36
C HIS A 13 -16.16 -5.33 26.60
N GLY A 14 -17.02 -4.94 27.54
CA GLY A 14 -18.28 -5.61 27.81
C GLY A 14 -19.24 -5.58 26.61
N ILE A 15 -19.32 -4.46 25.89
CA ILE A 15 -20.10 -4.32 24.65
C ILE A 15 -19.58 -5.31 23.59
N LEU A 16 -18.26 -5.35 23.37
CA LEU A 16 -17.64 -6.26 22.40
C LEU A 16 -17.83 -7.75 22.73
N GLN A 17 -18.12 -8.09 24.00
CA GLN A 17 -18.44 -9.45 24.43
C GLN A 17 -19.94 -9.78 24.34
N GLY A 18 -20.78 -8.89 23.81
CA GLY A 18 -22.23 -9.07 23.76
C GLY A 18 -22.93 -8.88 25.11
N ARG A 19 -22.26 -8.26 26.10
CA ARG A 19 -22.78 -8.03 27.47
C ARG A 19 -23.14 -6.57 27.71
N ALA A 20 -23.55 -5.84 26.68
CA ALA A 20 -23.77 -4.39 26.74
C ALA A 20 -24.74 -3.99 27.87
N GLU A 21 -25.90 -4.65 27.96
CA GLU A 21 -26.94 -4.30 28.94
C GLU A 21 -26.51 -4.52 30.39
N ALA A 22 -25.83 -5.63 30.68
CA ALA A 22 -25.30 -5.93 32.02
C ALA A 22 -24.29 -4.88 32.48
N VAL A 23 -23.49 -4.38 31.54
CA VAL A 23 -22.40 -3.46 31.81
C VAL A 23 -22.92 -2.03 31.94
N PHE A 24 -23.91 -1.63 31.13
CA PHE A 24 -24.60 -0.35 31.32
C PHE A 24 -25.36 -0.27 32.64
N SER A 25 -25.97 -1.37 33.07
CA SER A 25 -26.61 -1.47 34.40
C SER A 25 -25.58 -1.35 35.52
N THR A 26 -24.42 -2.03 35.41
CA THR A 26 -23.37 -2.01 36.43
C THR A 26 -22.77 -0.62 36.66
N TYR A 27 -22.58 0.15 35.58
CA TYR A 27 -21.97 1.49 35.65
C TYR A 27 -22.98 2.64 35.60
N THR A 28 -24.28 2.34 35.68
CA THR A 28 -25.37 3.33 35.65
C THR A 28 -25.24 4.33 34.49
N VAL A 29 -25.05 3.81 33.27
CA VAL A 29 -24.81 4.64 32.07
C VAL A 29 -26.14 5.14 31.50
N ASP A 30 -26.28 6.47 31.35
CA ASP A 30 -27.46 7.10 30.76
C ASP A 30 -27.66 6.72 29.28
N ALA A 31 -28.90 6.72 28.79
CA ALA A 31 -29.26 6.30 27.44
C ALA A 31 -28.48 7.05 26.34
N ILE A 32 -28.19 8.34 26.56
CA ILE A 32 -27.38 9.15 25.64
C ILE A 32 -25.95 8.61 25.59
N ASP A 33 -25.33 8.39 26.76
CA ASP A 33 -23.96 7.90 26.89
C ASP A 33 -23.82 6.44 26.40
N GLN A 34 -24.85 5.62 26.52
CA GLN A 34 -24.87 4.26 25.95
C GLN A 34 -24.64 4.26 24.44
N SER A 35 -25.26 5.19 23.71
CA SER A 35 -25.06 5.33 22.26
C SER A 35 -23.62 5.73 21.91
N ALA A 36 -23.01 6.59 22.72
CA ALA A 36 -21.62 7.01 22.56
C ALA A 36 -20.65 5.84 22.82
N TYR A 37 -20.87 5.05 23.87
CA TYR A 37 -20.03 3.88 24.15
C TYR A 37 -20.18 2.77 23.11
N ARG A 38 -21.37 2.59 22.50
CA ARG A 38 -21.53 1.67 21.37
C ARG A 38 -20.70 2.11 20.16
N ARG A 39 -20.74 3.40 19.80
CA ARG A 39 -19.88 3.95 18.74
C ARG A 39 -18.39 3.78 19.06
N MET A 40 -17.97 4.09 20.28
CA MET A 40 -16.58 3.90 20.70
C MET A 40 -16.13 2.43 20.64
N ALA A 41 -17.00 1.49 20.98
CA ALA A 41 -16.72 0.07 20.87
C ALA A 41 -16.59 -0.37 19.40
N ASP A 42 -17.47 0.09 18.52
CA ASP A 42 -17.42 -0.16 17.07
C ASP A 42 -16.17 0.44 16.43
N ASP A 43 -15.79 1.66 16.82
CA ASP A 43 -14.55 2.32 16.38
C ASP A 43 -13.32 1.55 16.88
N ALA A 44 -13.31 1.11 18.15
CA ALA A 44 -12.24 0.30 18.70
C ALA A 44 -12.12 -1.05 17.98
N LEU A 45 -13.25 -1.69 17.67
CA LEU A 45 -13.30 -2.93 16.89
C LEU A 45 -12.74 -2.70 15.49
N THR A 46 -13.15 -1.62 14.82
CA THR A 46 -12.63 -1.23 13.50
C THR A 46 -11.13 -0.99 13.53
N VAL A 47 -10.61 -0.32 14.56
CA VAL A 47 -9.16 -0.11 14.75
C VAL A 47 -8.43 -1.43 14.99
N VAL A 48 -8.98 -2.35 15.78
CA VAL A 48 -8.40 -3.67 16.03
C VAL A 48 -8.41 -4.53 14.77
N ILE A 49 -9.53 -4.54 14.03
CA ILE A 49 -9.66 -5.21 12.72
C ILE A 49 -8.62 -4.63 11.76
N ARG A 50 -8.52 -3.31 11.62
CA ARG A 50 -7.52 -2.65 10.76
C ARG A 50 -6.08 -2.89 11.22
N ARG A 51 -5.84 -3.10 12.51
CA ARG A 51 -4.51 -3.44 13.05
C ARG A 51 -4.13 -4.90 12.85
N ARG A 52 -5.11 -5.81 12.90
CA ARG A 52 -4.94 -7.25 12.74
C ARG A 52 -5.27 -7.77 11.34
N SER A 53 -5.79 -6.93 10.44
CA SER A 53 -6.17 -7.35 9.09
C SER A 53 -4.93 -7.88 8.37
N ALA A 54 -5.07 -9.06 7.77
CA ALA A 54 -4.00 -9.72 7.03
C ALA A 54 -3.42 -8.81 5.93
N ALA A 55 -4.22 -7.86 5.41
CA ALA A 55 -3.79 -6.81 4.49
C ALA A 55 -2.57 -6.02 5.02
N LYS A 56 -2.48 -5.76 6.33
CA LYS A 56 -1.35 -5.04 6.90
C LYS A 56 -0.02 -5.81 6.83
N ARG A 57 -0.06 -7.13 6.63
CA ARG A 57 1.13 -7.97 6.40
C ARG A 57 1.64 -7.83 4.98
N TYR A 58 0.73 -7.76 4.02
CA TYR A 58 0.99 -7.61 2.60
C TYR A 58 1.46 -6.19 2.24
N PHE A 59 0.80 -5.14 2.72
CA PHE A 59 1.15 -3.74 2.37
C PHE A 59 2.21 -3.08 3.27
N ARG A 60 2.90 -3.84 4.13
CA ARG A 60 3.99 -3.34 4.99
C ARG A 60 5.37 -3.80 4.54
N ILE A 61 5.67 -3.68 3.25
CA ILE A 61 7.07 -3.40 2.91
C ILE A 61 7.30 -1.92 3.19
N ARG A 62 7.42 -1.60 4.48
CA ARG A 62 7.88 -0.30 4.93
C ARG A 62 9.36 -0.28 4.55
N ILE A 63 9.66 0.19 3.34
CA ILE A 63 11.02 0.51 2.92
C ILE A 63 11.53 1.48 3.99
N LYS A 64 12.28 0.96 4.97
CA LYS A 64 12.87 1.78 6.04
C LYS A 64 13.66 2.83 5.32
N ASN A 65 13.22 4.10 5.40
CA ASN A 65 13.81 5.20 4.64
C ASN A 65 15.34 5.21 4.89
N PRO A 66 16.16 4.63 4.00
CA PRO A 66 17.59 4.50 4.26
C PRO A 66 18.25 5.89 4.16
N ILE A 67 17.52 6.86 3.61
CA ILE A 67 17.86 8.27 3.56
C ILE A 67 18.19 8.83 4.92
N TRP A 68 17.44 8.50 5.99
CA TRP A 68 17.74 9.10 7.29
C TRP A 68 19.10 8.64 7.82
N ILE A 69 19.48 7.40 7.52
CA ILE A 69 20.81 6.87 7.82
C ILE A 69 21.86 7.59 6.95
N GLY A 70 21.61 7.73 5.65
CA GLY A 70 22.50 8.44 4.73
C GLY A 70 22.69 9.92 5.10
N ILE A 71 21.60 10.64 5.36
CA ILE A 71 21.59 12.05 5.81
C ILE A 71 22.27 12.17 7.17
N ALA A 72 21.95 11.31 8.14
CA ALA A 72 22.59 11.37 9.45
C ALA A 72 24.10 11.11 9.36
N PHE A 73 24.51 10.12 8.55
CA PHE A 73 25.93 9.83 8.35
C PHE A 73 26.64 11.00 7.68
N ALA A 74 26.03 11.57 6.64
CA ALA A 74 26.50 12.73 5.93
C ALA A 74 26.59 14.00 6.78
N THR A 75 25.56 14.33 7.56
CA THR A 75 25.55 15.51 8.43
C THR A 75 26.56 15.36 9.55
N THR A 76 26.69 14.17 10.13
CA THR A 76 27.70 13.88 11.15
C THR A 76 29.10 14.00 10.57
N PHE A 77 29.35 13.43 9.39
CA PHE A 77 30.65 13.51 8.73
C PHE A 77 30.99 14.94 8.30
N GLY A 78 30.03 15.68 7.74
CA GLY A 78 30.19 17.08 7.37
C GLY A 78 30.44 17.97 8.59
N ALA A 79 29.73 17.75 9.71
CA ALA A 79 29.94 18.47 10.95
C ALA A 79 31.32 18.18 11.56
N LEU A 80 31.77 16.92 11.53
CA LEU A 80 33.12 16.54 11.98
C LEU A 80 34.21 17.17 11.11
N ALA A 81 34.06 17.14 9.79
CA ALA A 81 35.00 17.77 8.86
C ALA A 81 35.05 19.29 9.06
N PHE A 82 33.90 19.94 9.25
CA PHE A 82 33.81 21.37 9.55
C PHE A 82 34.45 21.71 10.90
N ALA A 83 34.16 20.96 11.96
CA ALA A 83 34.77 21.16 13.27
C ALA A 83 36.29 20.98 13.24
N ALA A 84 36.77 19.93 12.56
CA ALA A 84 38.20 19.72 12.32
C ALA A 84 38.81 20.91 11.55
N ALA A 85 38.07 21.46 10.58
CA ALA A 85 38.52 22.62 9.83
C ALA A 85 38.63 23.89 10.64
N VAL A 86 37.66 24.18 11.50
CA VAL A 86 37.70 25.32 12.42
C VAL A 86 38.85 25.18 13.41
N VAL A 87 39.09 23.99 13.95
CA VAL A 87 40.21 23.74 14.87
C VAL A 87 41.53 23.95 14.16
N LEU A 88 41.73 23.35 12.98
CA LEU A 88 42.97 23.49 12.21
C LEU A 88 43.22 24.92 11.74
N ALA A 89 42.18 25.66 11.34
CA ALA A 89 42.30 27.07 10.94
C ALA A 89 42.87 27.97 12.04
N ARG A 90 42.69 27.62 13.32
CA ARG A 90 43.29 28.36 14.45
C ARG A 90 44.81 28.16 14.57
N TRP A 91 45.36 27.13 13.94
CA TRP A 91 46.78 26.78 13.99
C TRP A 91 47.51 27.01 12.65
N ILE A 92 46.79 27.46 11.62
CA ILE A 92 47.35 27.73 10.30
C ILE A 92 47.91 29.15 10.26
N ASP A 93 49.22 29.26 10.07
CA ASP A 93 49.86 30.51 9.69
C ASP A 93 49.79 30.66 8.15
N LEU A 94 48.91 31.54 7.69
CA LEU A 94 48.70 31.83 6.26
C LEU A 94 49.95 32.42 5.59
N ALA A 95 50.94 32.90 6.35
CA ALA A 95 52.22 33.35 5.82
C ALA A 95 53.17 32.18 5.48
N ASN A 96 52.91 30.97 5.99
CA ASN A 96 53.75 29.81 5.76
C ASN A 96 53.26 29.00 4.55
N ALA A 97 54.06 28.98 3.49
CA ALA A 97 53.74 28.28 2.23
C ALA A 97 53.52 26.76 2.40
N GLN A 98 54.00 26.14 3.48
CA GLN A 98 53.75 24.72 3.75
C GLN A 98 52.31 24.43 4.23
N THR A 99 51.50 25.44 4.54
CA THR A 99 50.11 25.24 5.02
C THR A 99 49.10 25.04 3.87
N TYR A 100 49.39 25.51 2.66
CA TYR A 100 48.52 25.36 1.49
C TYR A 100 48.10 23.93 1.15
N PRO A 101 48.97 22.89 1.17
CA PRO A 101 48.55 21.52 0.89
C PRO A 101 47.56 20.97 1.91
N ILE A 102 47.67 21.39 3.18
CA ILE A 102 46.74 20.96 4.25
C ILE A 102 45.35 21.57 4.00
N VAL A 103 45.29 22.87 3.70
CA VAL A 103 44.03 23.55 3.34
C VAL A 103 43.40 22.93 2.09
N GLY A 104 44.20 22.62 1.07
CA GLY A 104 43.74 21.94 -0.14
C GLY A 104 43.18 20.55 0.13
N ALA A 105 43.83 19.74 0.96
CA ALA A 105 43.35 18.42 1.33
C ALA A 105 42.01 18.49 2.08
N MET A 106 41.86 19.45 2.99
CA MET A 106 40.60 19.65 3.72
C MET A 106 39.46 20.09 2.82
N ALA A 107 39.71 21.03 1.91
CA ALA A 107 38.75 21.43 0.90
C ALA A 107 38.34 20.21 0.05
N GLY A 108 39.31 19.35 -0.31
CA GLY A 108 39.06 18.08 -0.99
C GLY A 108 38.14 17.14 -0.22
N PHE A 109 38.39 16.90 1.06
CA PHE A 109 37.53 16.04 1.89
C PHE A 109 36.10 16.58 2.05
N CYS A 110 35.95 17.89 2.26
CA CYS A 110 34.64 18.53 2.29
C CYS A 110 33.90 18.36 0.96
N ALA A 111 34.59 18.54 -0.18
CA ALA A 111 34.01 18.34 -1.51
C ALA A 111 33.55 16.89 -1.72
N ILE A 112 34.34 15.90 -1.30
CA ILE A 112 33.97 14.47 -1.35
C ILE A 112 32.71 14.20 -0.50
N GLY A 113 32.64 14.76 0.71
CA GLY A 113 31.48 14.61 1.60
C GLY A 113 30.20 15.16 0.97
N VAL A 114 30.25 16.37 0.40
CA VAL A 114 29.12 16.99 -0.30
C VAL A 114 28.71 16.17 -1.54
N ALA A 115 29.68 15.65 -2.31
CA ALA A 115 29.41 14.81 -3.46
C ALA A 115 28.70 13.49 -3.08
N ALA A 116 29.15 12.83 -2.00
CA ALA A 116 28.54 11.60 -1.50
C ALA A 116 27.07 11.83 -1.08
N ILE A 117 26.76 12.98 -0.46
CA ILE A 117 25.39 13.39 -0.15
C ILE A 117 24.57 13.52 -1.43
N GLY A 118 25.11 14.23 -2.42
CA GLY A 118 24.46 14.43 -3.72
C GLY A 118 24.08 13.11 -4.36
N TRP A 119 24.98 12.12 -4.38
CA TRP A 119 24.71 10.79 -4.92
C TRP A 119 23.71 10.00 -4.09
N GLY A 120 23.75 10.09 -2.75
CA GLY A 120 22.77 9.45 -1.89
C GLY A 120 21.35 9.96 -2.13
N VAL A 121 21.18 11.28 -2.20
CA VAL A 121 19.89 11.92 -2.50
C VAL A 121 19.42 11.59 -3.92
N SER A 122 20.32 11.69 -4.91
CA SER A 122 20.03 11.36 -6.31
C SER A 122 19.61 9.90 -6.50
N GLY A 123 20.32 8.96 -5.87
CA GLY A 123 19.98 7.53 -5.91
C GLY A 123 18.61 7.25 -5.29
N TRP A 124 18.27 7.92 -4.19
CA TRP A 124 16.94 7.80 -3.59
C TRP A 124 15.81 8.38 -4.46
N ILE A 125 16.00 9.59 -4.99
CA ILE A 125 15.02 10.20 -5.91
C ILE A 125 14.83 9.31 -7.13
N THR A 126 15.93 8.81 -7.70
CA THR A 126 15.91 7.89 -8.85
C THR A 126 15.14 6.61 -8.53
N HIS A 127 15.40 5.98 -7.38
CA HIS A 127 14.67 4.77 -6.96
C HIS A 127 13.17 5.03 -6.81
N ARG A 128 12.78 6.11 -6.13
CA ARG A 128 11.36 6.47 -5.97
C ARG A 128 10.68 6.76 -7.31
N THR A 129 11.38 7.50 -8.16
CA THR A 129 10.88 7.88 -9.49
C THR A 129 10.79 6.67 -10.41
N ALA A 130 11.72 5.72 -10.32
CA ALA A 130 11.69 4.47 -11.09
C ALA A 130 10.42 3.67 -10.81
N ARG A 131 10.05 3.52 -9.52
CA ARG A 131 8.80 2.84 -9.15
C ARG A 131 7.56 3.53 -9.70
N SER A 132 7.47 4.85 -9.52
CA SER A 132 6.33 5.62 -10.04
C SER A 132 6.26 5.58 -11.56
N LYS A 133 7.40 5.66 -12.24
CA LYS A 133 7.50 5.55 -13.70
C LYS A 133 7.08 4.17 -14.18
N LEU A 134 7.62 3.10 -13.60
CA LEU A 134 7.23 1.72 -13.93
C LEU A 134 5.71 1.53 -13.78
N THR A 135 5.13 2.07 -12.70
CA THR A 135 3.69 1.98 -12.47
C THR A 135 2.90 2.75 -13.52
N MET A 136 3.34 3.95 -13.89
CA MET A 136 2.74 4.72 -14.98
C MET A 136 2.85 3.98 -16.32
N ASP A 137 4.00 3.38 -16.62
CA ASP A 137 4.23 2.63 -17.85
C ASP A 137 3.32 1.39 -17.91
N VAL A 138 3.15 0.65 -16.81
CA VAL A 138 2.22 -0.49 -16.72
C VAL A 138 0.77 -0.04 -16.90
N VAL A 139 0.36 1.04 -16.23
CA VAL A 139 -0.99 1.60 -16.34
C VAL A 139 -1.25 2.16 -17.75
N ALA A 140 -0.26 2.80 -18.36
CA ALA A 140 -0.36 3.35 -19.72
C ALA A 140 -0.40 2.23 -20.77
N ALA A 141 0.44 1.20 -20.61
CA ALA A 141 0.49 0.04 -21.50
C ALA A 141 -0.88 -0.64 -21.60
N ARG A 142 -1.65 -0.70 -20.50
CA ARG A 142 -3.04 -1.18 -20.52
C ARG A 142 -3.90 -0.43 -21.55
N PHE A 143 -3.84 0.90 -21.57
CA PHE A 143 -4.65 1.70 -22.50
C PHE A 143 -4.20 1.57 -23.95
N ALA A 144 -2.91 1.27 -24.17
CA ALA A 144 -2.36 1.03 -25.49
C ALA A 144 -2.60 -0.39 -26.03
N GLN A 145 -2.97 -1.35 -25.18
CA GLN A 145 -3.16 -2.76 -25.57
C GLN A 145 -4.59 -3.03 -26.06
N PRO A 146 -4.79 -3.37 -27.35
CA PRO A 146 -6.12 -3.72 -27.87
C PRO A 146 -6.72 -4.93 -27.14
N ALA A 147 -5.90 -5.93 -26.83
CA ALA A 147 -6.31 -7.13 -26.12
C ALA A 147 -6.99 -6.84 -24.77
N PHE A 148 -6.53 -5.81 -24.04
CA PHE A 148 -7.18 -5.40 -22.80
C PHE A 148 -8.58 -4.82 -23.06
N ASN A 149 -8.71 -3.94 -24.06
CA ASN A 149 -9.98 -3.32 -24.41
C ASN A 149 -10.99 -4.34 -24.95
N ASP A 150 -10.52 -5.31 -25.74
CA ASP A 150 -11.33 -6.41 -26.25
C ASP A 150 -11.80 -7.30 -25.10
N ALA A 151 -10.90 -7.67 -24.18
CA ALA A 151 -11.23 -8.43 -22.99
C ALA A 151 -12.23 -7.70 -22.09
N LEU A 152 -12.09 -6.39 -21.92
CA LEU A 152 -13.02 -5.58 -21.14
C LEU A 152 -14.40 -5.47 -21.81
N THR A 153 -14.43 -5.32 -23.13
CA THR A 153 -15.70 -5.27 -23.89
C THR A 153 -16.43 -6.60 -23.80
N ALA A 154 -15.72 -7.72 -24.00
CA ALA A 154 -16.27 -9.06 -23.89
C ALA A 154 -16.67 -9.42 -22.44
N PHE A 155 -15.95 -8.91 -21.43
CA PHE A 155 -16.39 -9.06 -20.04
C PHE A 155 -17.66 -8.25 -19.74
N ASN A 156 -17.80 -7.06 -20.33
CA ASN A 156 -18.98 -6.22 -20.14
C ASN A 156 -20.24 -6.80 -20.77
N THR A 157 -20.15 -7.69 -21.78
CA THR A 157 -21.33 -8.40 -22.30
C THR A 157 -21.86 -9.40 -21.27
N ILE A 158 -21.00 -10.24 -20.68
CA ILE A 158 -21.36 -11.16 -19.58
C ILE A 158 -22.09 -10.40 -18.48
N ARG A 159 -21.56 -9.23 -18.10
CA ARG A 159 -22.15 -8.43 -17.04
C ARG A 159 -23.54 -7.88 -17.38
N ARG A 160 -23.77 -7.48 -18.63
CA ARG A 160 -25.09 -6.96 -19.05
C ARG A 160 -26.18 -8.01 -18.86
N GLU A 161 -25.83 -9.26 -19.07
CA GLU A 161 -26.73 -10.41 -18.95
C GLU A 161 -26.77 -10.98 -17.53
N HIS A 162 -25.67 -10.86 -16.78
CA HIS A 162 -25.50 -11.43 -15.45
C HIS A 162 -24.89 -10.44 -14.47
N HIS A 163 -25.59 -10.16 -13.37
CA HIS A 163 -25.07 -9.28 -12.32
C HIS A 163 -23.83 -9.83 -11.61
N HIS A 164 -23.69 -11.17 -11.53
CA HIS A 164 -22.55 -11.84 -10.91
C HIS A 164 -22.10 -13.03 -11.77
N VAL A 165 -20.79 -13.25 -11.81
CA VAL A 165 -20.17 -14.40 -12.46
C VAL A 165 -20.00 -15.52 -11.42
N THR A 166 -20.64 -16.65 -11.69
CA THR A 166 -20.58 -17.88 -10.89
C THR A 166 -19.78 -18.96 -11.63
N SER A 167 -19.33 -20.00 -10.93
CA SER A 167 -18.68 -21.14 -11.59
C SER A 167 -19.57 -21.81 -12.63
N ALA A 168 -20.87 -21.95 -12.36
CA ALA A 168 -21.83 -22.53 -13.30
C ALA A 168 -21.93 -21.73 -14.62
N LEU A 169 -21.88 -20.40 -14.54
CA LEU A 169 -21.85 -19.55 -15.73
C LEU A 169 -20.55 -19.73 -16.50
N VAL A 170 -19.41 -19.81 -15.81
CA VAL A 170 -18.11 -20.06 -16.44
C VAL A 170 -18.09 -21.41 -17.15
N ASP A 171 -18.66 -22.45 -16.55
CA ASP A 171 -18.76 -23.78 -17.15
C ASP A 171 -19.71 -23.77 -18.36
N HIS A 172 -20.83 -23.06 -18.29
CA HIS A 172 -21.73 -22.85 -19.43
C HIS A 172 -21.04 -22.15 -20.60
N LEU A 173 -20.37 -21.02 -20.34
CA LEU A 173 -19.61 -20.28 -21.36
C LEU A 173 -18.47 -21.13 -21.97
N ALA A 174 -17.87 -22.01 -21.17
CA ALA A 174 -16.83 -22.92 -21.65
C ALA A 174 -17.38 -24.02 -22.57
N ALA A 175 -18.61 -24.48 -22.33
CA ALA A 175 -19.28 -25.51 -23.13
C ALA A 175 -20.04 -24.93 -24.34
N SER A 176 -20.25 -23.61 -24.38
CA SER A 176 -21.02 -22.95 -25.44
C SER A 176 -20.31 -23.03 -26.81
N PRO A 177 -21.04 -23.36 -27.89
CA PRO A 177 -20.49 -23.31 -29.24
C PRO A 177 -20.34 -21.87 -29.76
N ASP A 178 -21.00 -20.88 -29.15
CA ASP A 178 -20.93 -19.49 -29.58
C ASP A 178 -19.51 -18.93 -29.42
N GLU A 179 -19.01 -18.29 -30.47
CA GLU A 179 -17.73 -17.59 -30.46
C GLU A 179 -17.72 -16.41 -29.47
N ASN A 180 -18.86 -15.73 -29.30
CA ASN A 180 -18.95 -14.61 -28.37
C ASN A 180 -18.78 -15.06 -26.92
N ASP A 181 -19.41 -16.17 -26.54
CA ASP A 181 -19.28 -16.76 -25.19
C ASP A 181 -17.84 -17.17 -24.90
N ARG A 182 -17.17 -17.80 -25.88
CA ARG A 182 -15.75 -18.18 -25.76
C ARG A 182 -14.84 -16.96 -25.60
N LYS A 183 -15.06 -15.90 -26.40
CA LYS A 183 -14.33 -14.63 -26.26
C LYS A 183 -14.58 -13.96 -24.91
N ALA A 184 -15.81 -14.01 -24.42
CA ALA A 184 -16.18 -13.43 -23.15
C ALA A 184 -15.51 -14.17 -21.98
N LEU A 185 -15.47 -15.51 -22.02
CA LEU A 185 -14.72 -16.33 -21.07
C LEU A 185 -13.21 -16.04 -21.13
N GLN A 186 -12.64 -15.91 -22.32
CA GLN A 186 -11.23 -15.55 -22.49
C GLN A 186 -10.95 -14.16 -21.91
N GLY A 187 -11.83 -13.18 -22.16
CA GLY A 187 -11.73 -11.83 -21.60
C GLY A 187 -11.81 -11.81 -20.08
N LEU A 188 -12.75 -12.56 -19.49
CA LEU A 188 -12.85 -12.76 -18.05
C LEU A 188 -11.53 -13.28 -17.45
N ARG A 189 -11.00 -14.38 -18.00
CA ARG A 189 -9.73 -14.98 -17.53
C ARG A 189 -8.56 -14.02 -17.67
N TYR A 190 -8.50 -13.29 -18.79
CA TYR A 190 -7.47 -12.28 -19.03
C TYR A 190 -7.52 -11.18 -17.97
N LEU A 191 -8.70 -10.61 -17.69
CA LEU A 191 -8.85 -9.56 -16.70
C LEU A 191 -8.51 -10.02 -15.28
N LEU A 192 -8.96 -11.23 -14.88
CA LEU A 192 -8.64 -11.78 -13.56
C LEU A 192 -7.13 -11.94 -13.38
N ASN A 193 -6.44 -12.51 -14.37
CA ASN A 193 -4.99 -12.65 -14.34
C ASN A 193 -4.27 -11.30 -14.34
N TYR A 194 -4.75 -10.34 -15.14
CA TYR A 194 -4.20 -8.99 -15.18
C TYR A 194 -4.31 -8.31 -13.81
N PHE A 195 -5.49 -8.33 -13.18
CA PHE A 195 -5.66 -7.68 -11.88
C PHE A 195 -4.96 -8.43 -10.74
N GLU A 196 -4.79 -9.74 -10.83
CA GLU A 196 -3.92 -10.49 -9.92
C GLU A 196 -2.46 -10.04 -10.06
N PHE A 197 -1.94 -9.90 -11.28
CA PHE A 197 -0.59 -9.40 -11.51
C PHE A 197 -0.40 -7.98 -10.93
N ILE A 198 -1.35 -7.07 -11.18
CA ILE A 198 -1.32 -5.75 -10.56
C ILE A 198 -1.35 -5.85 -9.04
N ALA A 199 -2.19 -6.73 -8.48
CA ALA A 199 -2.29 -6.90 -7.04
C ALA A 199 -1.02 -7.45 -6.40
N VAL A 200 -0.33 -8.39 -7.05
CA VAL A 200 0.99 -8.86 -6.65
C VAL A 200 1.98 -7.69 -6.68
N GLY A 201 2.04 -6.93 -7.78
CA GLY A 201 2.97 -5.81 -7.91
C GLY A 201 2.77 -4.74 -6.83
N VAL A 202 1.53 -4.43 -6.46
CA VAL A 202 1.25 -3.50 -5.36
C VAL A 202 1.61 -4.11 -4.00
N THR A 203 1.27 -5.38 -3.78
CA THR A 203 1.53 -6.10 -2.53
C THR A 203 3.03 -6.21 -2.25
N GLU A 204 3.83 -6.53 -3.26
CA GLU A 204 5.29 -6.63 -3.17
C GLU A 204 5.99 -5.26 -3.22
N GLY A 205 5.24 -4.16 -3.38
CA GLY A 205 5.78 -2.80 -3.37
C GLY A 205 6.53 -2.39 -4.65
N GLU A 206 6.48 -3.22 -5.69
CA GLU A 206 7.02 -2.97 -7.03
C GLU A 206 6.18 -1.91 -7.79
N LEU A 207 4.87 -1.87 -7.51
CA LEU A 207 3.97 -0.85 -8.04
C LEU A 207 3.61 0.18 -6.97
N ASP A 208 3.51 1.43 -7.39
CA ASP A 208 3.08 2.53 -6.55
C ASP A 208 1.57 2.46 -6.33
N GLU A 209 1.19 1.96 -5.16
CA GLU A 209 -0.20 1.79 -4.74
C GLU A 209 -1.05 3.06 -4.94
N ARG A 210 -0.49 4.26 -4.71
CA ARG A 210 -1.23 5.52 -4.85
C ARG A 210 -1.62 5.75 -6.31
N ILE A 211 -0.71 5.50 -7.24
CA ILE A 211 -0.98 5.63 -8.67
C ILE A 211 -2.01 4.59 -9.10
N VAL A 212 -1.87 3.34 -8.66
CA VAL A 212 -2.84 2.26 -8.95
C VAL A 212 -4.21 2.60 -8.36
N ALA A 213 -4.29 3.11 -7.14
CA ALA A 213 -5.55 3.48 -6.50
C ALA A 213 -6.24 4.65 -7.21
N GLN A 214 -5.48 5.64 -7.68
CA GLN A 214 -6.04 6.78 -8.41
C GLN A 214 -6.55 6.42 -9.81
N THR A 215 -5.98 5.40 -10.45
CA THR A 215 -6.25 5.08 -11.86
C THR A 215 -7.09 3.81 -12.05
N LEU A 216 -6.89 2.79 -11.20
CA LEU A 216 -7.45 1.45 -11.37
C LEU A 216 -8.44 1.04 -10.28
N ARG A 217 -8.54 1.75 -9.14
CA ARG A 217 -9.40 1.34 -8.01
C ARG A 217 -10.83 1.01 -8.42
N GLY A 218 -11.43 1.84 -9.27
CA GLY A 218 -12.79 1.61 -9.79
C GLY A 218 -12.89 0.29 -10.55
N ASN A 219 -11.98 0.05 -11.49
CA ASN A 219 -11.95 -1.18 -12.30
C ASN A 219 -11.67 -2.43 -11.45
N ILE A 220 -10.70 -2.35 -10.53
CA ILE A 220 -10.32 -3.43 -9.59
C ILE A 220 -11.53 -3.82 -8.75
N THR A 221 -12.19 -2.84 -8.12
CA THR A 221 -13.35 -3.07 -7.26
C THR A 221 -14.51 -3.66 -8.06
N TYR A 222 -14.80 -3.07 -9.22
CA TYR A 222 -15.89 -3.47 -10.09
C TYR A 222 -15.72 -4.89 -10.65
N VAL A 223 -14.56 -5.22 -11.20
CA VAL A 223 -14.29 -6.55 -11.76
C VAL A 223 -14.32 -7.60 -10.65
N TYR A 224 -13.71 -7.30 -9.50
CA TYR A 224 -13.75 -8.21 -8.36
C TYR A 224 -15.17 -8.45 -7.88
N ASP A 225 -15.97 -7.40 -7.67
CA ASP A 225 -17.33 -7.55 -7.13
C ASP A 225 -18.25 -8.31 -8.08
N THR A 226 -18.05 -8.14 -9.39
CA THR A 226 -18.77 -8.89 -10.43
C THR A 226 -18.37 -10.37 -10.42
N THR A 227 -17.10 -10.69 -10.11
CA THR A 227 -16.55 -12.05 -10.17
C THR A 227 -16.37 -12.72 -8.81
N ALA A 228 -16.85 -12.09 -7.74
CA ALA A 228 -16.56 -12.50 -6.37
C ALA A 228 -16.99 -13.95 -6.08
N LEU A 229 -18.16 -14.37 -6.56
CA LEU A 229 -18.67 -15.73 -6.34
C LEU A 229 -17.76 -16.77 -7.02
N TYR A 230 -17.39 -16.53 -8.28
CA TYR A 230 -16.45 -17.39 -9.00
C TYR A 230 -15.07 -17.45 -8.32
N ILE A 231 -14.53 -16.32 -7.87
CA ILE A 231 -13.24 -16.29 -7.15
C ILE A 231 -13.31 -17.11 -5.86
N LEU A 232 -14.40 -16.99 -5.09
CA LEU A 232 -14.59 -17.76 -3.85
C LEU A 232 -14.67 -19.27 -4.12
N ASP A 233 -15.36 -19.69 -5.18
CA ASP A 233 -15.42 -21.09 -5.58
C ASP A 233 -14.04 -21.64 -5.98
N LEU A 234 -13.22 -20.84 -6.67
CA LEU A 234 -11.83 -21.19 -6.98
C LEU A 234 -10.99 -21.30 -5.70
N GLN A 235 -11.14 -20.34 -4.78
CA GLN A 235 -10.40 -20.31 -3.51
C GLN A 235 -10.80 -21.45 -2.56
N ALA A 236 -12.04 -21.93 -2.63
CA ALA A 236 -12.46 -23.12 -1.90
C ALA A 236 -11.68 -24.38 -2.33
N LYS A 237 -11.27 -24.45 -3.61
CA LYS A 237 -10.43 -25.54 -4.15
C LYS A 237 -8.95 -25.29 -3.89
N ASN A 238 -8.49 -24.06 -4.10
CA ASN A 238 -7.12 -23.63 -3.85
C ASN A 238 -7.10 -22.23 -3.24
N PRO A 239 -6.85 -22.09 -1.92
CA PRO A 239 -6.90 -20.79 -1.24
C PRO A 239 -5.96 -19.72 -1.81
N ARG A 240 -4.92 -20.10 -2.57
CA ARG A 240 -3.96 -19.16 -3.17
C ARG A 240 -4.42 -18.58 -4.50
N THR A 241 -5.47 -19.11 -5.10
CA THR A 241 -5.95 -18.61 -6.39
C THR A 241 -6.51 -17.20 -6.23
N LEU A 242 -5.91 -16.24 -6.93
CA LEU A 242 -6.32 -14.83 -6.92
C LEU A 242 -6.28 -14.19 -5.51
N GLU A 243 -5.42 -14.68 -4.61
CA GLU A 243 -5.37 -14.23 -3.22
C GLU A 243 -4.96 -12.76 -3.11
N HIS A 244 -4.06 -12.30 -3.99
CA HIS A 244 -3.59 -10.93 -3.99
C HIS A 244 -4.69 -9.98 -4.47
N PHE A 245 -5.46 -10.36 -5.49
CA PHE A 245 -6.60 -9.57 -5.96
C PHE A 245 -7.67 -9.44 -4.88
N THR A 246 -7.97 -10.51 -4.15
CA THR A 246 -8.84 -10.46 -2.96
C THR A 246 -8.28 -9.53 -1.88
N ALA A 247 -6.99 -9.62 -1.58
CA ALA A 247 -6.34 -8.77 -0.58
C ALA A 247 -6.37 -7.29 -0.98
N LEU A 248 -6.07 -6.98 -2.24
CA LEU A 248 -6.08 -5.61 -2.77
C LEU A 248 -7.49 -5.02 -2.79
N ARG A 249 -8.50 -5.78 -3.23
CA ARG A 249 -9.90 -5.32 -3.20
C ARG A 249 -10.35 -5.04 -1.76
N ARG A 250 -10.00 -5.91 -0.80
CA ARG A 250 -10.31 -5.69 0.62
C ARG A 250 -9.67 -4.40 1.11
N HIS A 251 -8.39 -4.20 0.79
CA HIS A 251 -7.66 -2.99 1.14
C HIS A 251 -8.33 -1.72 0.60
N TYR A 252 -8.86 -1.74 -0.63
CA TYR A 252 -9.57 -0.59 -1.22
C TYR A 252 -11.00 -0.36 -0.72
N ARG A 253 -11.62 -1.33 -0.05
CA ARG A 253 -12.95 -1.15 0.57
C ARG A 253 -12.89 -0.76 2.04
N GLU A 254 -11.80 -1.08 2.74
CA GLU A 254 -11.57 -0.62 4.11
C GLU A 254 -11.33 0.91 4.12
N PRO A 255 -12.08 1.70 4.90
CA PRO A 255 -11.89 3.16 5.00
C PRO A 255 -10.59 3.60 5.72
#